data_AF-A0A158S609-F1
#
_entry.id   AF-A0A158S609-F1
#
_cell.length_a   1.000
_cell.length_b   1.000
_cell.length_c   1.000
_cell.angle_alpha   90.00
_cell.angle_beta   90.00
_cell.angle_gamma   90.00
#
_symmetry.space_group_name_H-M   'P 1'
#
loop_
_entity.id
_entity.type
_entity.pdbx_description
1 polymer ?
#
loop_
_entity_poly.entity_id
_entity_poly.type
_entity_poly.pdbx_seq_one_letter_code
_entity_poly.pdbx_strand_id
1 'polypeptide(L)'
;MRKRADPVAVVPLSTPAPNPVETHHCSLTLATPLPKPFDAAQMWAKCDMIATAALTRLDRFKDGRVPGGNARRYRTGKVTAAQLADIRKAILCGPGMASLTIHL
;
A
#
# COMPACT_ATOMS: atom_id res chain seq x y z
N MET A 1 -22.83 -7.40 7.51
CA MET A 1 -21.72 -7.91 6.67
C MET A 1 -21.08 -9.11 7.36
N ARG A 2 -21.08 -10.29 6.73
CA ARG A 2 -20.37 -11.47 7.23
C ARG A 2 -18.88 -11.21 7.09
N LYS A 3 -18.09 -11.21 8.18
CA LYS A 3 -16.63 -11.06 8.13
C LYS A 3 -16.04 -12.24 7.35
N ARG A 4 -15.84 -12.09 6.05
CA ARG A 4 -14.96 -12.99 5.29
C ARG A 4 -13.55 -12.56 5.66
N ALA A 5 -12.87 -13.34 6.50
CA ALA A 5 -11.54 -13.01 7.00
C ALA A 5 -10.43 -13.12 5.94
N ASP A 6 -10.77 -13.66 4.76
CA ASP A 6 -9.80 -14.01 3.72
C ASP A 6 -9.64 -12.96 2.61
N PRO A 7 -10.71 -12.40 1.98
CA PRO A 7 -10.53 -11.36 0.96
C PRO A 7 -10.16 -10.01 1.57
N VAL A 8 -9.10 -9.40 1.04
CA VAL A 8 -8.64 -8.06 1.38
C VAL A 8 -8.61 -7.17 0.15
N ALA A 9 -8.89 -5.89 0.32
CA ALA A 9 -8.71 -4.87 -0.70
C ALA A 9 -7.25 -4.38 -0.67
N VAL A 10 -6.60 -4.34 -1.83
CA VAL A 10 -5.22 -3.88 -1.98
C VAL A 10 -5.16 -2.77 -3.02
N VAL A 11 -4.25 -1.82 -2.77
CA VAL A 11 -3.85 -0.77 -3.71
C VAL A 11 -2.38 -1.01 -4.08
N PRO A 12 -2.04 -1.13 -5.36
CA PRO A 12 -0.66 -1.34 -5.77
C PRO A 12 0.18 -0.07 -5.56
N LEU A 13 1.46 -0.28 -5.25
CA LEU A 13 2.46 0.78 -5.14
C LEU A 13 3.41 0.74 -6.33
N SER A 14 3.81 1.91 -6.83
CA SER A 14 4.88 2.07 -7.82
C SER A 14 5.96 3.03 -7.32
N THR A 15 7.17 2.93 -7.89
CA THR A 15 8.29 3.80 -7.53
C THR A 15 8.44 5.03 -8.42
N PRO A 16 8.25 4.98 -9.76
CA PRO A 16 8.28 6.18 -10.57
C PRO A 16 7.06 7.05 -10.27
N ALA A 17 7.26 8.38 -10.30
CA ALA A 17 6.15 9.32 -10.23
C ALA A 17 5.25 9.15 -11.47
N PRO A 18 3.92 9.13 -11.31
CA PRO A 18 3.00 9.20 -12.42
C PRO A 18 3.21 10.48 -13.24
N ASN A 19 2.96 10.40 -14.55
CA ASN A 19 2.99 11.55 -15.44
C ASN A 19 1.84 11.44 -16.47
N PRO A 20 0.79 12.27 -16.38
CA PRO A 20 0.55 13.28 -15.35
C PRO A 20 0.26 12.66 -13.96
N VAL A 21 0.41 13.46 -12.91
CA VAL A 21 -0.11 13.12 -11.57
C VAL A 21 -1.60 13.43 -11.56
N GLU A 22 -2.40 12.50 -11.03
CA GLU A 22 -3.86 12.55 -11.04
C GLU A 22 -4.38 12.47 -9.60
N THR A 23 -5.65 12.81 -9.39
CA THR A 23 -6.27 12.86 -8.04
C THR A 23 -6.38 11.51 -7.34
N HIS A 24 -6.27 10.40 -8.08
CA HIS A 24 -6.22 9.04 -7.54
C HIS A 24 -4.79 8.55 -7.27
N HIS A 25 -3.76 9.36 -7.58
CA HIS A 25 -2.39 9.08 -7.21
C HIS A 25 -2.07 9.70 -5.84
N CYS A 26 -1.54 8.89 -4.92
CA CYS A 26 -1.12 9.36 -3.60
C CYS A 26 0.35 9.03 -3.35
N SER A 27 1.16 10.07 -3.12
CA SER A 27 2.57 9.90 -2.76
C SER A 27 2.69 9.54 -1.28
N LEU A 28 3.56 8.58 -0.96
CA LEU A 28 3.77 8.14 0.41
C LEU A 28 5.26 7.86 0.66
N THR A 29 5.70 8.13 1.88
CA THR A 29 7.05 7.82 2.36
C THR A 29 6.93 6.90 3.56
N LEU A 30 7.67 5.78 3.57
CA LEU A 30 7.71 4.90 4.74
C LEU A 30 8.79 5.36 5.70
N ALA A 31 8.49 5.42 7.00
CA ALA A 31 9.48 5.78 8.03
C ALA A 31 10.68 4.84 8.05
N THR A 32 10.48 3.59 7.64
CA THR A 32 11.56 2.62 7.41
C THR A 32 11.36 2.01 6.02
N PRO A 33 12.35 2.10 5.12
CA PRO A 33 12.28 1.46 3.81
C PRO A 33 12.07 -0.05 3.91
N LEU A 34 11.32 -0.60 2.95
CA LEU A 34 11.15 -2.05 2.82
C LEU A 34 12.45 -2.72 2.38
N PRO A 35 12.58 -4.05 2.52
CA PRO A 35 13.68 -4.80 1.93
C PRO A 35 13.71 -4.67 0.40
N LYS A 36 14.91 -4.81 -0.19
CA LYS A 36 15.08 -4.95 -1.65
C LYS A 36 14.17 -6.05 -2.22
N PRO A 37 13.60 -5.87 -3.42
CA PRO A 37 13.77 -4.72 -4.32
C PRO A 37 12.80 -3.54 -4.09
N PHE A 38 12.14 -3.47 -2.93
CA PHE A 38 11.12 -2.47 -2.61
C PHE A 38 11.65 -1.33 -1.72
N ASP A 39 12.95 -1.09 -1.71
CA ASP A 39 13.66 -0.17 -0.81
C ASP A 39 13.56 1.31 -1.20
N ALA A 40 12.67 1.66 -2.13
CA ALA A 40 12.38 3.05 -2.46
C ALA A 40 11.79 3.78 -1.24
N ALA A 41 12.40 4.91 -0.87
CA ALA A 41 11.94 5.72 0.26
C ALA A 41 10.55 6.33 0.02
N GLN A 42 10.31 6.78 -1.22
CA GLN A 42 9.04 7.35 -1.68
C GLN A 42 8.41 6.43 -2.73
N MET A 43 7.11 6.23 -2.62
CA MET A 43 6.31 5.42 -3.52
C MET A 43 4.97 6.11 -3.81
N TRP A 44 4.27 5.61 -4.82
CA TRP A 44 2.98 6.13 -5.25
C TRP A 44 1.93 5.03 -5.19
N ALA A 45 0.87 5.27 -4.41
CA ALA A 45 -0.32 4.43 -4.41
C ALA A 45 -1.20 4.80 -5.62
N LYS A 46 -1.53 3.80 -6.44
CA LYS A 46 -2.42 3.93 -7.60
C LYS A 46 -3.85 3.58 -7.18
N CYS A 47 -4.55 4.54 -6.61
CA CYS A 47 -5.77 4.30 -5.86
C CYS A 47 -7.01 4.05 -6.74
N ASP A 48 -6.88 4.18 -8.05
CA ASP A 48 -7.81 3.72 -9.08
C ASP A 48 -7.72 2.20 -9.32
N MET A 49 -6.58 1.57 -9.02
CA MET A 49 -6.30 0.16 -9.28
C MET A 49 -6.61 -0.76 -8.09
N ILE A 50 -7.77 -0.60 -7.46
CA ILE A 50 -8.15 -1.40 -6.28
C ILE A 50 -8.46 -2.84 -6.70
N ALA A 51 -7.75 -3.80 -6.11
CA ALA A 51 -7.99 -5.22 -6.35
C ALA A 51 -8.43 -5.93 -5.06
N THR A 52 -9.25 -6.98 -5.22
CA THR A 52 -9.55 -7.91 -4.13
C THR A 52 -8.68 -9.14 -4.27
N ALA A 53 -7.92 -9.48 -3.23
CA ALA A 53 -7.08 -10.67 -3.18
C ALA A 53 -7.39 -11.49 -1.93
N ALA A 54 -7.27 -12.82 -2.00
CA ALA A 54 -7.25 -13.64 -0.80
C ALA A 54 -5.95 -13.37 -0.03
N LEU A 55 -6.00 -13.32 1.30
CA LEU A 55 -4.84 -13.04 2.15
C LEU A 55 -3.73 -14.06 1.91
N THR A 56 -4.10 -15.31 1.62
CA THR A 56 -3.19 -16.41 1.23
C THR A 56 -2.41 -16.17 -0.06
N ARG A 57 -2.83 -15.21 -0.90
CA ARG A 57 -2.12 -14.80 -2.13
C ARG A 57 -1.08 -13.71 -1.89
N LEU A 58 -1.03 -13.13 -0.69
CA LEU A 58 -0.05 -12.11 -0.31
C LEU A 58 1.14 -12.78 0.38
N ASP A 59 2.35 -12.37 0.02
CA ASP A 59 3.59 -12.75 0.70
C ASP A 59 4.13 -11.54 1.49
N ARG A 60 4.90 -11.81 2.54
CA ARG A 60 5.58 -10.78 3.33
C ARG A 60 6.89 -10.40 2.65
N PHE A 61 7.37 -9.17 2.91
CA PHE A 61 8.65 -8.74 2.38
C PHE A 61 9.80 -9.52 3.04
N LYS A 62 10.61 -10.20 2.22
CA LYS A 62 11.72 -11.05 2.69
C LYS A 62 12.92 -10.19 3.02
N ASP A 63 13.46 -10.35 4.22
CA ASP A 63 14.53 -9.50 4.76
C ASP A 63 15.74 -10.32 5.23
N GLY A 64 16.25 -11.18 4.35
CA GLY A 64 17.37 -12.06 4.67
C GLY A 64 17.02 -13.16 5.69
N ARG A 65 18.02 -13.65 6.42
CA ARG A 65 17.86 -14.69 7.45
C ARG A 65 18.13 -14.12 8.85
N VAL A 66 17.61 -14.79 9.87
CA VAL A 66 17.93 -14.47 11.27
C VAL A 66 19.42 -14.74 11.53
N PRO A 67 20.15 -13.84 12.20
CA PRO A 67 21.56 -14.07 12.56
C PRO A 67 21.73 -15.37 13.34
N GLY A 68 22.72 -16.19 12.98
CA GLY A 68 23.01 -17.46 13.65
C GLY A 68 22.03 -18.60 13.37
N GLY A 69 21.07 -18.41 12.45
CA GLY A 69 20.09 -19.45 12.11
C GLY A 69 19.76 -19.51 10.61
N ASN A 70 18.91 -20.48 10.25
CA ASN A 70 18.45 -20.66 8.85
C ASN A 70 17.05 -20.07 8.59
N ALA A 71 16.36 -19.58 9.62
CA ALA A 71 15.01 -19.04 9.50
C ALA A 71 14.96 -17.75 8.68
N ARG A 72 13.92 -17.60 7.85
CA ARG A 72 13.66 -16.39 7.05
C ARG A 72 13.18 -15.25 7.95
N ARG A 73 13.78 -14.07 7.82
CA ARG A 73 13.29 -12.83 8.44
C ARG A 73 12.34 -12.13 7.46
N TYR A 74 11.26 -11.57 7.99
CA TYR A 74 10.26 -10.84 7.22
C TYR A 74 10.07 -9.44 7.81
N ARG A 75 9.75 -8.47 6.94
CA ARG A 75 9.38 -7.11 7.32
C ARG A 75 8.03 -6.72 6.71
N THR A 76 7.37 -5.76 7.34
CA THR A 76 6.14 -5.14 6.85
C THR A 76 6.30 -3.63 6.92
N GLY A 77 5.80 -2.91 5.92
CA GLY A 77 5.72 -1.45 5.94
C GLY A 77 4.47 -0.98 6.69
N LYS A 78 4.54 0.22 7.26
CA LYS A 78 3.39 0.89 7.87
C LYS A 78 3.37 2.35 7.45
N VAL A 79 2.24 2.80 6.92
CA VAL A 79 1.98 4.21 6.65
C VAL A 79 1.53 4.93 7.92
N THR A 80 1.77 6.23 8.01
CA THR A 80 1.21 7.05 9.09
C THR A 80 -0.31 7.19 8.96
N ALA A 81 -0.97 7.65 10.03
CA ALA A 81 -2.41 7.92 9.99
C ALA A 81 -2.79 8.99 8.96
N ALA A 82 -1.95 10.03 8.81
CA ALA A 82 -2.12 11.09 7.81
C ALA A 82 -2.05 10.51 6.39
N GLN A 83 -1.00 9.75 6.08
CA GLN A 83 -0.87 9.10 4.77
C GLN A 83 -2.02 8.13 4.50
N LEU A 84 -2.51 7.42 5.51
CA LEU A 84 -3.67 6.54 5.34
C LEU A 84 -4.95 7.33 5.01
N ALA A 85 -5.13 8.53 5.59
CA ALA A 85 -6.24 9.41 5.25
C ALA A 85 -6.13 9.92 3.80
N ASP A 86 -4.93 10.31 3.36
CA ASP A 86 -4.68 10.75 1.98
C ASP A 86 -4.92 9.63 0.96
N ILE A 87 -4.47 8.41 1.28
CA ILE A 87 -4.74 7.22 0.46
C ILE A 87 -6.24 6.96 0.36
N ARG A 88 -6.99 7.07 1.46
CA ARG A 88 -8.46 6.90 1.44
C ARG A 88 -9.16 7.96 0.59
N LYS A 89 -8.69 9.21 0.64
CA LYS A 89 -9.20 10.28 -0.21
C LYS A 89 -8.94 9.98 -1.69
N ALA A 90 -7.71 9.60 -2.04
CA ALA A 90 -7.34 9.23 -3.40
C ALA A 90 -8.11 7.98 -3.92
N ILE A 91 -8.38 7.00 -3.05
CA ILE A 91 -9.24 5.84 -3.33
C ILE A 91 -10.64 6.27 -3.77
N LEU A 92 -11.22 7.30 -3.14
CA LEU A 92 -12.53 7.81 -3.52
C LEU A 92 -12.51 8.54 -4.86
N CYS A 93 -11.39 9.15 -5.25
CA CYS A 93 -11.25 9.83 -6.55
C CYS A 93 -11.28 8.85 -7.73
N GLY A 94 -10.64 7.67 -7.61
CA GLY A 94 -10.56 6.66 -8.68
C GLY A 94 -11.91 6.27 -9.31
N PRO A 95 -12.93 5.88 -8.53
CA PRO A 95 -14.25 5.53 -9.02
C PRO A 95 -15.21 6.74 -9.16
N GLY A 96 -14.72 7.99 -9.10
CA GLY A 96 -15.55 9.20 -9.23
C GLY A 96 -16.34 9.58 -7.97
N MET A 97 -15.97 9.05 -6.81
CA MET A 97 -16.62 9.33 -5.51
C MET A 97 -15.95 10.48 -4.73
N ALA A 98 -15.30 11.42 -5.42
CA ALA A 98 -14.53 12.50 -4.82
C ALA A 98 -15.37 13.37 -3.85
N SER A 99 -16.67 13.51 -4.07
CA SER A 99 -17.58 14.24 -3.17
C SER A 99 -17.64 13.67 -1.74
N LEU A 100 -17.32 12.38 -1.57
CA LEU A 100 -17.34 11.72 -0.26
C LEU A 100 -16.08 12.00 0.58
N THR A 101 -15.06 12.63 -0.01
CA THR A 101 -13.80 12.95 0.70
C THR A 101 -13.98 13.95 1.85
N ILE A 102 -15.08 14.71 1.86
CA ILE A 102 -15.44 15.66 2.92
C ILE A 102 -15.71 14.99 4.28
N HIS A 103 -15.89 13.66 4.29
CA HIS A 103 -16.17 12.86 5.48
C HIS A 103 -14.93 12.13 6.03
N LEU A 104 -13.73 12.43 5.49
CA LEU A 104 -12.46 11.78 5.83
C LEU A 104 -11.46 12.71 6.54
#